data_AF-K9Z904-F1
#
_entry.id   AF-K9Z904-F1
#
_cell.length_a   1.000
_cell.length_b   1.000
_cell.length_c   1.000
_cell.angle_alpha   90.00
_cell.angle_beta   90.00
_cell.angle_gamma   90.00
#
_symmetry.space_group_name_H-M   'P 1'
#
loop_
_entity.id
_entity.type
_entity.pdbx_description
1 polymer ?
#
loop_
_entity_poly.entity_id
_entity_poly.type
_entity_poly.pdbx_seq_one_letter_code
_entity_poly.pdbx_strand_id
1 'polypeptide(L)'
;MRVPKIFSITSNDLQITALFDKIATMKIIRWMLEINENLKHDRHNKHYQDYLMKVVAQLENNSIATSLDAINDLEHLAGVNPQYHWIIMDMLTNFVRNKAASISPEEVTNNSAENARKVIQAAITVIGRRDTKYDPENEQIDLSYTDLRGVNLQGANLEQTNLYQANLSEANLAGANLEGAILSAANLSGANLNFANLSQAILSAANLRGANLSSANLHRANLYLASLQDAILNDAILDEANLREVQFRF
;
A
#
# COMPACT_ATOMS: atom_id res chain seq x y z
N MET A 1 1.47 18.04 -46.06
CA MET A 1 2.26 17.30 -45.05
C MET A 1 2.11 18.01 -43.71
N ARG A 2 1.39 17.43 -42.74
CA ARG A 2 1.32 17.94 -41.36
C ARG A 2 2.51 17.35 -40.59
N VAL A 3 3.36 18.23 -40.05
CA VAL A 3 4.44 17.84 -39.13
C VAL A 3 3.81 17.62 -37.74
N PRO A 4 4.16 16.58 -36.96
CA PRO A 4 3.61 16.37 -35.63
C PRO A 4 4.09 17.46 -34.67
N LYS A 5 3.18 17.98 -33.82
CA LYS A 5 3.57 18.80 -32.65
C LYS A 5 4.32 17.89 -31.67
N ILE A 6 5.63 18.10 -31.54
CA ILE A 6 6.41 17.58 -30.41
C ILE A 6 5.92 18.36 -29.18
N PHE A 7 5.34 17.66 -28.21
CA PHE A 7 5.02 18.24 -26.91
C PHE A 7 6.34 18.72 -26.28
N SER A 8 6.52 20.04 -26.15
CA SER A 8 7.63 20.62 -25.41
C SER A 8 7.40 20.41 -23.92
N ILE A 9 8.16 19.50 -23.32
CA ILE A 9 8.28 19.37 -21.87
C ILE A 9 8.77 20.72 -21.35
N THR A 10 8.02 21.35 -20.44
CA THR A 10 8.38 22.68 -19.95
C THR A 10 9.53 22.57 -18.94
N SER A 11 10.28 23.65 -18.74
CA SER A 11 11.36 23.69 -17.73
C SER A 11 10.86 23.40 -16.31
N ASN A 12 9.55 23.59 -16.04
CA ASN A 12 8.94 23.26 -14.75
C ASN A 12 8.72 21.74 -14.60
N ASP A 13 8.34 21.04 -15.66
CA ASP A 13 8.14 19.58 -15.64
C ASP A 13 9.47 18.84 -15.40
N LEU A 14 10.56 19.35 -16.00
CA LEU A 14 11.93 18.87 -15.78
C LEU A 14 12.41 19.13 -14.33
N GLN A 15 12.06 20.27 -13.73
CA GLN A 15 12.41 20.58 -12.34
C GLN A 15 11.62 19.75 -11.32
N ILE A 16 10.33 19.50 -11.60
CA ILE A 16 9.47 18.65 -10.77
C ILE A 16 9.94 17.19 -10.83
N THR A 17 10.23 16.68 -12.03
CA THR A 17 10.78 15.31 -12.21
C THR A 17 12.13 15.16 -11.51
N ALA A 18 13.03 16.14 -11.64
CA ALA A 18 14.31 16.15 -10.93
C ALA A 18 14.17 16.29 -9.40
N LEU A 19 13.10 16.92 -8.91
CA LEU A 19 12.77 17.00 -7.49
C LEU A 19 12.24 15.66 -6.96
N PHE A 20 11.39 14.97 -7.73
CA PHE A 20 10.93 13.62 -7.41
C PHE A 20 12.07 12.59 -7.43
N ASP A 21 12.95 12.64 -8.43
CA ASP A 21 14.15 11.81 -8.49
C ASP A 21 15.08 12.09 -7.29
N LYS A 22 15.23 13.36 -6.88
CA LYS A 22 15.96 13.73 -5.66
C LYS A 22 15.31 13.19 -4.38
N ILE A 23 13.98 13.20 -4.30
CA ILE A 23 13.23 12.73 -3.12
C ILE A 23 13.27 11.19 -3.04
N ALA A 24 13.11 10.48 -4.15
CA ALA A 24 13.28 9.03 -4.22
C ALA A 24 14.72 8.63 -3.84
N THR A 25 15.72 9.34 -4.36
CA THR A 25 17.14 9.15 -4.01
C THR A 25 17.41 9.45 -2.53
N MET A 26 16.79 10.47 -1.93
CA MET A 26 16.90 10.75 -0.49
C MET A 26 16.28 9.67 0.40
N LYS A 27 15.20 9.01 -0.03
CA LYS A 27 14.57 7.92 0.74
C LYS A 27 15.39 6.63 0.69
N ILE A 28 15.96 6.28 -0.46
CA ILE A 28 16.90 5.15 -0.56
C ILE A 28 18.15 5.43 0.28
N ILE A 29 18.69 6.66 0.28
CA ILE A 29 19.81 7.06 1.15
C ILE A 29 19.41 6.96 2.63
N ARG A 30 18.18 7.33 2.99
CA ARG A 30 17.68 7.17 4.35
C ARG A 30 17.61 5.69 4.76
N TRP A 31 17.07 4.82 3.92
CA TRP A 31 17.08 3.37 4.19
C TRP A 31 18.50 2.82 4.26
N MET A 32 19.39 3.25 3.36
CA MET A 32 20.80 2.88 3.41
C MET A 32 21.44 3.29 4.74
N LEU A 33 21.12 4.48 5.24
CA LEU A 33 21.63 4.98 6.52
C LEU A 33 21.01 4.24 7.70
N GLU A 34 19.71 3.95 7.69
CA GLU A 34 19.01 3.19 8.74
C GLU A 34 19.46 1.72 8.78
N ILE A 35 19.60 1.05 7.62
CA ILE A 35 20.25 -0.27 7.49
C ILE A 35 21.66 -0.20 8.07
N ASN A 36 22.44 0.80 7.69
CA ASN A 36 23.84 0.91 8.10
C ASN A 36 23.98 1.19 9.60
N GLU A 37 23.19 2.12 10.17
CA GLU A 37 23.10 2.44 11.61
C GLU A 37 22.66 1.23 12.44
N ASN A 38 21.57 0.56 12.07
CA ASN A 38 21.03 -0.60 12.78
C ASN A 38 21.95 -1.83 12.71
N LEU A 39 22.89 -1.86 11.77
CA LEU A 39 23.85 -2.94 11.55
C LEU A 39 25.29 -2.59 11.92
N LYS A 40 25.57 -1.41 12.48
CA LYS A 40 26.92 -0.98 12.89
C LYS A 40 27.62 -1.95 13.84
N HIS A 41 26.85 -2.76 14.58
CA HIS A 41 27.39 -3.65 15.62
C HIS A 41 27.61 -5.09 15.18
N ASP A 42 27.26 -5.47 13.95
CA ASP A 42 27.44 -6.84 13.46
C ASP A 42 28.31 -6.92 12.20
N ARG A 43 29.61 -7.16 12.39
CA ARG A 43 30.60 -7.26 11.29
C ARG A 43 30.36 -8.46 10.37
N HIS A 44 29.51 -9.42 10.74
CA HIS A 44 29.18 -10.58 9.90
C HIS A 44 28.13 -10.29 8.82
N ASN A 45 27.53 -9.09 8.82
CA ASN A 45 26.37 -8.78 7.96
C ASN A 45 26.68 -7.96 6.70
N LYS A 46 27.95 -7.68 6.41
CA LYS A 46 28.34 -6.88 5.24
C LYS A 46 27.89 -7.49 3.91
N HIS A 47 27.95 -8.82 3.78
CA HIS A 47 27.49 -9.51 2.57
C HIS A 47 25.97 -9.42 2.36
N TYR A 48 25.19 -9.43 3.45
CA TYR A 48 23.74 -9.25 3.38
C TYR A 48 23.36 -7.81 3.04
N GLN A 49 24.05 -6.83 3.63
CA GLN A 49 23.90 -5.43 3.24
C GLN A 49 24.19 -5.24 1.75
N ASP A 50 25.33 -5.75 1.25
CA ASP A 50 25.71 -5.66 -0.15
C ASP A 50 24.69 -6.35 -1.07
N TYR A 51 24.08 -7.46 -0.63
CA TYR A 51 23.04 -8.16 -1.38
C TYR A 51 21.73 -7.37 -1.38
N LEU A 52 21.25 -6.90 -0.22
CA LEU A 52 20.05 -6.09 -0.10
C LEU A 52 20.17 -4.81 -0.95
N MET A 53 21.34 -4.18 -0.97
CA MET A 53 21.64 -3.04 -1.83
C MET A 53 21.48 -3.35 -3.32
N LYS A 54 21.92 -4.53 -3.76
CA LYS A 54 21.75 -4.95 -5.17
C LYS A 54 20.28 -5.19 -5.49
N VAL A 55 19.53 -5.84 -4.60
CA VAL A 55 18.11 -6.13 -4.79
C VAL A 55 17.28 -4.84 -4.82
N VAL A 56 17.56 -3.88 -3.95
CA VAL A 56 16.89 -2.56 -3.96
C VAL A 56 17.19 -1.79 -5.25
N ALA A 57 18.42 -1.84 -5.76
CA ALA A 57 18.75 -1.21 -7.04
C ALA A 57 18.01 -1.86 -8.22
N GLN A 58 17.76 -3.17 -8.16
CA GLN A 58 16.95 -3.89 -9.16
C GLN A 58 15.46 -3.54 -9.05
N LEU A 59 14.96 -3.32 -7.83
CA LEU A 59 13.56 -2.96 -7.58
C LEU A 59 13.17 -1.65 -8.29
N GLU A 60 14.06 -0.64 -8.25
CA GLU A 60 13.86 0.67 -8.89
C GLU A 60 14.12 0.68 -10.40
N ASN A 61 14.45 -0.48 -11.00
CA ASN A 61 14.59 -0.59 -12.45
C ASN A 61 13.22 -0.45 -13.14
N ASN A 62 13.21 0.12 -14.35
CA ASN A 62 12.00 0.26 -15.17
C ASN A 62 11.55 -1.06 -15.84
N SER A 63 12.32 -2.14 -15.69
CA SER A 63 11.95 -3.47 -16.17
C SER A 63 11.08 -4.21 -15.15
N ILE A 64 9.84 -4.54 -15.54
CA ILE A 64 8.90 -5.32 -14.72
C ILE A 64 9.54 -6.62 -14.21
N ALA A 65 10.16 -7.39 -15.10
CA ALA A 65 10.73 -8.69 -14.74
C ALA A 65 11.78 -8.52 -13.63
N THR A 66 12.61 -7.49 -13.74
CA THR A 66 13.64 -7.17 -12.75
C THR A 66 13.04 -6.71 -11.43
N SER A 67 11.97 -5.89 -11.44
CA SER A 67 11.27 -5.51 -10.22
C SER A 67 10.58 -6.70 -9.55
N LEU A 68 9.96 -7.60 -10.32
CA LEU A 68 9.30 -8.78 -9.78
C LEU A 68 10.30 -9.76 -9.16
N ASP A 69 11.44 -10.00 -9.82
CA ASP A 69 12.52 -10.82 -9.26
C ASP A 69 13.05 -10.21 -7.95
N ALA A 70 13.24 -8.88 -7.92
CA ALA A 70 13.66 -8.18 -6.71
C ALA A 70 12.63 -8.29 -5.57
N ILE A 71 11.33 -8.21 -5.86
CA ILE A 71 10.26 -8.37 -4.86
C ILE A 71 10.29 -9.79 -4.28
N ASN A 72 10.46 -10.82 -5.13
CA ASN A 72 10.55 -12.21 -4.68
C ASN A 72 11.79 -12.44 -3.80
N ASP A 73 12.94 -11.87 -4.18
CA ASP A 73 14.17 -11.91 -3.39
C ASP A 73 13.98 -11.23 -2.02
N LEU A 74 13.29 -10.08 -1.99
CA LEU A 74 12.95 -9.39 -0.74
C LEU A 74 12.00 -10.21 0.15
N GLU A 75 10.95 -10.82 -0.42
CA GLU A 75 10.03 -11.70 0.34
C GLU A 75 10.81 -12.88 0.95
N HIS A 76 11.69 -13.52 0.18
CA HIS A 76 12.53 -14.61 0.68
C HIS A 76 13.47 -14.13 1.80
N LEU A 77 14.13 -13.00 1.63
CA LEU A 77 15.02 -12.41 2.63
C LEU A 77 14.27 -12.10 3.94
N ALA A 78 13.07 -11.53 3.85
CA ALA A 78 12.23 -11.22 5.00
C ALA A 78 11.75 -12.49 5.74
N GLY A 79 11.58 -13.61 5.01
CA GLY A 79 11.20 -14.90 5.58
C GLY A 79 12.33 -15.62 6.31
N VAL A 80 13.57 -15.55 5.78
CA VAL A 80 14.72 -16.26 6.37
C VAL A 80 15.55 -15.41 7.34
N ASN A 81 15.38 -14.09 7.34
CA ASN A 81 16.08 -13.16 8.25
C ASN A 81 15.08 -12.27 9.01
N PRO A 82 14.53 -12.74 10.13
CA PRO A 82 13.58 -11.98 10.96
C PRO A 82 14.00 -10.55 11.31
N GLN A 83 15.29 -10.32 11.58
CA GLN A 83 15.83 -8.99 11.90
C GLN A 83 15.69 -7.96 10.76
N TYR A 84 15.43 -8.42 9.54
CA TYR A 84 15.24 -7.57 8.35
C TYR A 84 13.79 -7.52 7.89
N HIS A 85 12.89 -8.25 8.55
CA HIS A 85 11.51 -8.35 8.14
C HIS A 85 10.87 -6.96 8.02
N TRP A 86 10.93 -6.17 9.10
CA TRP A 86 10.35 -4.84 9.13
C TRP A 86 10.92 -3.91 8.07
N ILE A 87 12.25 -3.83 7.95
CA ILE A 87 12.90 -2.90 7.02
C ILE A 87 12.57 -3.23 5.56
N ILE A 88 12.40 -4.52 5.24
CA ILE A 88 11.94 -4.95 3.92
C ILE A 88 10.48 -4.56 3.68
N MET A 89 9.60 -4.71 4.67
CA MET A 89 8.20 -4.29 4.55
C MET A 89 8.06 -2.77 4.38
N ASP A 90 8.83 -1.98 5.11
CA ASP A 90 8.88 -0.52 4.94
C ASP A 90 9.42 -0.12 3.57
N MET A 91 10.48 -0.78 3.08
CA MET A 91 11.00 -0.55 1.72
C MET A 91 9.94 -0.83 0.65
N LEU A 92 9.28 -2.00 0.72
CA LEU A 92 8.23 -2.36 -0.22
C LEU A 92 7.05 -1.39 -0.14
N THR A 93 6.72 -0.92 1.06
CA THR A 93 5.64 0.04 1.28
C THR A 93 5.94 1.35 0.58
N ASN A 94 7.13 1.90 0.79
CA ASN A 94 7.55 3.13 0.13
C ASN A 94 7.68 2.97 -1.38
N PHE A 95 8.16 1.82 -1.85
CA PHE A 95 8.19 1.49 -3.28
C PHE A 95 6.78 1.53 -3.89
N VAL A 96 5.80 0.88 -3.24
CA VAL A 96 4.39 0.92 -3.64
C VAL A 96 3.88 2.36 -3.73
N ARG A 97 4.12 3.18 -2.71
CA ARG A 97 3.70 4.59 -2.71
C ARG A 97 4.30 5.39 -3.86
N ASN A 98 5.60 5.22 -4.09
CA ASN A 98 6.32 5.93 -5.14
C ASN A 98 5.83 5.52 -6.53
N LYS A 99 5.62 4.22 -6.78
CA LYS A 99 5.09 3.75 -8.06
C LYS A 99 3.63 4.15 -8.25
N ALA A 100 2.80 4.11 -7.22
CA ALA A 100 1.42 4.58 -7.30
C ALA A 100 1.34 6.07 -7.65
N ALA A 101 2.20 6.91 -7.04
CA ALA A 101 2.26 8.34 -7.32
C ALA A 101 2.70 8.68 -8.76
N SER A 102 3.37 7.74 -9.45
CA SER A 102 3.82 7.92 -10.83
C SER A 102 2.73 7.66 -11.88
N ILE A 103 1.61 7.03 -11.48
CA ILE A 103 0.50 6.72 -12.37
C ILE A 103 -0.42 7.94 -12.43
N SER A 104 -0.60 8.50 -13.63
CA SER A 104 -1.53 9.63 -13.80
C SER A 104 -2.98 9.18 -13.56
N PRO A 105 -3.82 9.99 -12.86
CA PRO A 105 -5.24 9.70 -12.69
C PRO A 105 -6.01 9.54 -14.00
N GLU A 106 -5.51 10.12 -15.10
CA GLU A 106 -6.17 10.20 -16.42
C GLU A 106 -5.68 9.16 -17.43
N GLU A 107 -4.70 8.31 -17.07
CA GLU A 107 -4.14 7.34 -18.01
C GLU A 107 -5.10 6.20 -18.33
N VAL A 108 -5.78 6.35 -19.45
CA VAL A 108 -6.45 5.28 -20.20
C VAL A 108 -5.43 4.22 -20.57
N THR A 109 -5.48 3.07 -19.89
CA THR A 109 -4.92 1.75 -20.27
C THR A 109 -3.75 1.82 -21.25
N ASN A 110 -2.62 2.42 -20.85
CA ASN A 110 -1.36 2.24 -21.54
C ASN A 110 -0.55 1.14 -20.81
N ASN A 111 0.32 0.45 -21.54
CA ASN A 111 1.09 -0.66 -20.98
C ASN A 111 1.92 -0.23 -19.76
N SER A 112 2.34 1.03 -19.65
CA SER A 112 3.15 1.53 -18.53
C SER A 112 2.38 1.53 -17.21
N ALA A 113 1.16 2.06 -17.20
CA ALA A 113 0.29 2.06 -16.03
C ALA A 113 -0.09 0.63 -15.62
N GLU A 114 -0.36 -0.26 -16.59
CA GLU A 114 -0.63 -1.68 -16.31
C GLU A 114 0.59 -2.37 -15.68
N ASN A 115 1.78 -2.10 -16.20
CA ASN A 115 3.04 -2.63 -15.69
C ASN A 115 3.33 -2.15 -14.26
N ALA A 116 3.14 -0.86 -14.00
CA ALA A 116 3.26 -0.29 -12.66
C ALA A 116 2.27 -0.95 -11.69
N ARG A 117 1.01 -1.16 -12.10
CA ARG A 117 0.01 -1.85 -11.27
C ARG A 117 0.37 -3.30 -10.97
N LYS A 118 0.94 -4.04 -11.92
CA LYS A 118 1.44 -5.42 -11.68
C LYS A 118 2.52 -5.46 -10.62
N VAL A 119 3.45 -4.51 -10.69
CA VAL A 119 4.58 -4.41 -9.76
C VAL A 119 4.11 -3.93 -8.38
N ILE A 120 3.19 -2.97 -8.32
CA ILE A 120 2.49 -2.57 -7.09
C ILE A 120 1.77 -3.77 -6.47
N GLN A 121 1.00 -4.52 -7.27
CA GLN A 121 0.27 -5.71 -6.83
C GLN A 121 1.21 -6.74 -6.21
N ALA A 122 2.37 -7.00 -6.83
CA ALA A 122 3.35 -7.94 -6.30
C ALA A 122 3.88 -7.47 -4.93
N ALA A 123 4.35 -6.23 -4.83
CA ALA A 123 4.90 -5.68 -3.59
C ALA A 123 3.86 -5.62 -2.47
N ILE A 124 2.64 -5.17 -2.74
CA ILE A 124 1.57 -5.09 -1.74
C ILE A 124 1.10 -6.47 -1.28
N THR A 125 1.22 -7.50 -2.14
CA THR A 125 0.93 -8.89 -1.74
C THR A 125 1.94 -9.38 -0.70
N VAL A 126 3.23 -9.04 -0.86
CA VAL A 126 4.28 -9.38 0.12
C VAL A 126 4.02 -8.67 1.44
N ILE A 127 3.71 -7.37 1.41
CA ILE A 127 3.33 -6.60 2.60
C ILE A 127 2.12 -7.22 3.30
N GLY A 128 1.11 -7.65 2.52
CA GLY A 128 -0.08 -8.35 3.03
C GLY A 128 0.17 -9.75 3.58
N ARG A 129 1.37 -10.32 3.41
CA ARG A 129 1.77 -11.61 4.01
C ARG A 129 2.76 -11.45 5.16
N ARG A 130 3.02 -10.21 5.58
CA ARG A 130 4.00 -9.95 6.64
C ARG A 130 3.62 -10.64 7.94
N ASP A 131 4.65 -10.98 8.72
CA ASP A 131 4.53 -11.57 10.04
C ASP A 131 4.63 -10.45 11.08
N THR A 132 3.47 -10.04 11.60
CA THR A 132 3.34 -8.87 12.50
C THR A 132 4.10 -9.03 13.81
N LYS A 133 4.55 -10.25 14.18
CA LYS A 133 5.40 -10.43 15.38
C LYS A 133 6.78 -9.77 15.24
N TYR A 134 7.17 -9.40 14.02
CA TYR A 134 8.41 -8.67 13.73
C TYR A 134 8.17 -7.17 13.47
N ASP A 135 6.92 -6.71 13.56
CA ASP A 135 6.62 -5.28 13.47
C ASP A 135 7.08 -4.59 14.78
N PRO A 136 7.75 -3.43 14.70
CA PRO A 136 8.12 -2.65 15.88
C PRO A 136 6.87 -2.06 16.55
N GLU A 137 6.85 -2.00 17.89
CA GLU A 137 5.69 -1.49 18.65
C GLU A 137 5.26 -0.05 18.28
N ASN A 138 6.18 0.78 17.79
CA ASN A 138 5.94 2.20 17.50
C ASN A 138 5.95 2.54 16.01
N GLU A 139 5.91 1.52 15.15
CA GLU A 139 5.95 1.69 13.71
C GLU A 139 4.72 1.05 13.07
N GLN A 140 4.32 1.58 11.92
CA GLN A 140 3.10 1.15 11.22
C GLN A 140 3.34 1.23 9.72
N ILE A 141 2.85 0.24 8.97
CA ILE A 141 2.85 0.28 7.51
C ILE A 141 2.03 1.50 7.08
N ASP A 142 2.67 2.44 6.37
CA ASP A 142 2.02 3.66 5.91
C ASP A 142 1.78 3.66 4.40
N LEU A 143 0.54 3.37 4.03
CA LEU A 143 0.01 3.41 2.66
C LEU A 143 -0.96 4.58 2.47
N SER A 144 -0.92 5.60 3.34
CA SER A 144 -1.77 6.78 3.22
C SER A 144 -1.60 7.48 1.87
N TYR A 145 -2.71 8.00 1.34
CA TYR A 145 -2.83 8.68 0.05
C TYR A 145 -2.48 7.83 -1.18
N THR A 146 -2.31 6.51 -1.02
CA THR A 146 -1.86 5.64 -2.11
C THR A 146 -3.02 5.21 -3.00
N ASP A 147 -2.80 5.24 -4.32
CA ASP A 147 -3.72 4.65 -5.29
C ASP A 147 -3.51 3.13 -5.37
N LEU A 148 -4.42 2.40 -4.73
CA LEU A 148 -4.48 0.94 -4.66
C LEU A 148 -5.80 0.43 -5.27
N ARG A 149 -6.34 1.13 -6.27
CA ARG A 149 -7.61 0.74 -6.91
C ARG A 149 -7.52 -0.64 -7.55
N GLY A 150 -8.52 -1.48 -7.28
CA GLY A 150 -8.65 -2.79 -7.89
C GLY A 150 -7.59 -3.81 -7.47
N VAL A 151 -6.74 -3.52 -6.47
CA VAL A 151 -5.75 -4.49 -5.99
C VAL A 151 -6.43 -5.73 -5.41
N ASN A 152 -5.76 -6.87 -5.52
CA ASN A 152 -6.18 -8.11 -4.87
C ASN A 152 -5.37 -8.33 -3.58
N LEU A 153 -6.03 -8.16 -2.45
CA LEU A 153 -5.50 -8.34 -1.09
C LEU A 153 -6.38 -9.32 -0.31
N GLN A 154 -6.94 -10.31 -0.99
CA GLN A 154 -7.72 -11.38 -0.35
C GLN A 154 -6.88 -12.07 0.72
N GLY A 155 -7.40 -12.12 1.95
CA GLY A 155 -6.72 -12.72 3.10
C GLY A 155 -5.47 -11.98 3.57
N ALA A 156 -5.20 -10.77 3.06
CA ALA A 156 -4.02 -10.01 3.45
C ALA A 156 -4.08 -9.58 4.92
N ASN A 157 -2.93 -9.58 5.59
CA ASN A 157 -2.73 -8.96 6.88
C ASN A 157 -2.36 -7.48 6.72
N LEU A 158 -3.34 -6.62 6.98
CA LEU A 158 -3.29 -5.16 7.00
C LEU A 158 -3.61 -4.63 8.40
N GLU A 159 -3.40 -5.46 9.43
CA GLU A 159 -3.54 -5.07 10.83
C GLU A 159 -2.73 -3.80 11.09
N GLN A 160 -3.37 -2.87 11.80
CA GLN A 160 -2.80 -1.58 12.18
C GLN A 160 -2.04 -0.94 11.02
N THR A 161 -2.59 -0.94 9.81
CA THR A 161 -1.99 -0.26 8.65
C THR A 161 -2.61 1.14 8.50
N ASN A 162 -1.79 2.14 8.20
CA ASN A 162 -2.29 3.47 7.85
C ASN A 162 -2.68 3.51 6.37
N LEU A 163 -3.98 3.57 6.11
CA LEU A 163 -4.63 3.70 4.81
C LEU A 163 -5.41 5.03 4.71
N TYR A 164 -5.02 6.04 5.50
CA TYR A 164 -5.65 7.35 5.49
C TYR A 164 -5.69 7.93 4.07
N GLN A 165 -6.89 8.28 3.61
CA GLN A 165 -7.14 8.78 2.24
C GLN A 165 -6.59 7.90 1.11
N ALA A 166 -6.30 6.62 1.36
CA ALA A 166 -5.94 5.68 0.29
C ALA A 166 -7.14 5.43 -0.62
N ASN A 167 -6.86 5.17 -1.90
CA ASN A 167 -7.88 4.78 -2.86
C ASN A 167 -7.87 3.26 -3.06
N LEU A 168 -8.82 2.59 -2.43
CA LEU A 168 -9.05 1.14 -2.47
C LEU A 168 -10.34 0.81 -3.23
N SER A 169 -10.82 1.70 -4.11
CA SER A 169 -12.06 1.41 -4.84
C SER A 169 -11.89 0.15 -5.67
N GLU A 170 -12.93 -0.69 -5.66
CA GLU A 170 -12.97 -1.98 -6.36
C GLU A 170 -11.89 -3.00 -5.91
N ALA A 171 -11.16 -2.73 -4.82
CA ALA A 171 -10.18 -3.67 -4.30
C ALA A 171 -10.85 -4.95 -3.77
N ASN A 172 -10.18 -6.09 -3.94
CA ASN A 172 -10.60 -7.35 -3.32
C ASN A 172 -9.87 -7.52 -1.99
N LEU A 173 -10.57 -7.27 -0.89
CA LEU A 173 -10.11 -7.37 0.50
C LEU A 173 -10.85 -8.49 1.24
N ALA A 174 -11.40 -9.47 0.53
CA ALA A 174 -12.17 -10.54 1.15
C ALA A 174 -11.30 -11.32 2.16
N GLY A 175 -11.80 -11.49 3.38
CA GLY A 175 -11.08 -12.15 4.47
C GLY A 175 -9.82 -11.44 4.94
N ALA A 176 -9.54 -10.21 4.49
CA ALA A 176 -8.37 -9.46 4.94
C ALA A 176 -8.49 -9.11 6.44
N ASN A 177 -7.36 -9.13 7.14
CA ASN A 177 -7.26 -8.59 8.49
C ASN A 177 -6.93 -7.11 8.42
N LEU A 178 -7.87 -6.25 8.81
CA LEU A 178 -7.77 -4.79 8.88
C LEU A 178 -8.00 -4.30 10.32
N GLU A 179 -7.76 -5.17 11.31
CA GLU A 179 -7.94 -4.82 12.72
C GLU A 179 -7.12 -3.58 13.09
N GLY A 180 -7.77 -2.59 13.70
CA GLY A 180 -7.14 -1.33 14.09
C GLY A 180 -6.59 -0.48 12.93
N ALA A 181 -6.89 -0.81 11.66
CA ALA A 181 -6.41 -0.05 10.52
C ALA A 181 -6.99 1.38 10.50
N ILE A 182 -6.19 2.35 10.03
CA ILE A 182 -6.61 3.74 9.86
C ILE A 182 -7.08 3.92 8.43
N LEU A 183 -8.39 3.96 8.21
CA LEU A 183 -9.05 4.09 6.91
C LEU A 183 -9.83 5.42 6.79
N SER A 184 -9.53 6.39 7.66
CA SER A 184 -10.21 7.68 7.64
C SER A 184 -10.11 8.35 6.26
N ALA A 185 -11.26 8.77 5.74
CA ALA A 185 -11.43 9.34 4.40
C ALA A 185 -10.91 8.47 3.24
N ALA A 186 -10.67 7.17 3.46
CA ALA A 186 -10.31 6.25 2.39
C ALA A 186 -11.49 6.03 1.42
N ASN A 187 -11.16 5.80 0.15
CA ASN A 187 -12.16 5.42 -0.85
C ASN A 187 -12.20 3.90 -1.00
N LEU A 188 -13.25 3.26 -0.50
CA LEU A 188 -13.51 1.81 -0.57
C LEU A 188 -14.73 1.52 -1.46
N SER A 189 -15.12 2.44 -2.35
CA SER A 189 -16.33 2.27 -3.17
C SER A 189 -16.24 1.00 -4.01
N GLY A 190 -17.26 0.15 -3.93
CA GLY A 190 -17.31 -1.13 -4.65
C GLY A 190 -16.29 -2.18 -4.19
N ALA A 191 -15.53 -1.94 -3.12
CA ALA A 191 -14.57 -2.92 -2.62
C ALA A 191 -15.28 -4.18 -2.10
N ASN A 192 -14.63 -5.33 -2.26
CA ASN A 192 -15.08 -6.59 -1.68
C ASN A 192 -14.41 -6.81 -0.33
N LEU A 193 -15.13 -6.62 0.76
CA LEU A 193 -14.69 -6.81 2.16
C LEU A 193 -15.39 -8.01 2.81
N ASN A 194 -15.90 -8.95 2.02
CA ASN A 194 -16.60 -10.13 2.53
C ASN A 194 -15.70 -10.90 3.51
N PHE A 195 -16.19 -11.22 4.71
CA PHE A 195 -15.44 -11.85 5.81
C PHE A 195 -14.22 -11.07 6.34
N ALA A 196 -14.03 -9.80 5.97
CA ALA A 196 -12.89 -9.02 6.46
C ALA A 196 -13.01 -8.73 7.97
N ASN A 197 -11.89 -8.72 8.68
CA ASN A 197 -11.82 -8.26 10.07
C ASN A 197 -11.50 -6.75 10.09
N LEU A 198 -12.49 -5.91 10.32
CA LEU A 198 -12.36 -4.45 10.50
C LEU A 198 -12.55 -4.05 11.96
N SER A 199 -12.36 -4.98 12.91
CA SER A 199 -12.55 -4.67 14.32
C SER A 199 -11.62 -3.52 14.75
N GLN A 200 -12.17 -2.58 15.53
CA GLN A 200 -11.45 -1.39 15.99
C GLN A 200 -10.89 -0.47 14.88
N ALA A 201 -11.20 -0.72 13.60
CA ALA A 201 -10.73 0.10 12.49
C ALA A 201 -11.34 1.51 12.53
N ILE A 202 -10.58 2.52 12.09
CA ILE A 202 -11.03 3.91 12.03
C ILE A 202 -11.44 4.23 10.59
N LEU A 203 -12.74 4.21 10.31
CA LEU A 203 -13.35 4.42 8.99
C LEU A 203 -14.02 5.81 8.88
N SER A 204 -13.61 6.78 9.70
CA SER A 204 -14.28 8.07 9.75
C SER A 204 -14.24 8.79 8.39
N ALA A 205 -15.41 9.22 7.90
CA ALA A 205 -15.59 9.81 6.57
C ALA A 205 -15.15 8.91 5.39
N ALA A 206 -14.98 7.60 5.59
CA ALA A 206 -14.65 6.68 4.50
C ALA A 206 -15.83 6.53 3.52
N ASN A 207 -15.51 6.37 2.24
CA ASN A 207 -16.50 6.08 1.20
C ASN A 207 -16.60 4.57 1.00
N LEU A 208 -17.60 3.92 1.58
CA LEU A 208 -17.91 2.49 1.42
C LEU A 208 -19.07 2.26 0.45
N ARG A 209 -19.35 3.23 -0.44
CA ARG A 209 -20.50 3.13 -1.36
C ARG A 209 -20.42 1.86 -2.20
N GLY A 210 -21.46 1.03 -2.16
CA GLY A 210 -21.54 -0.21 -2.94
C GLY A 210 -20.54 -1.30 -2.51
N ALA A 211 -19.82 -1.11 -1.40
CA ALA A 211 -18.90 -2.12 -0.90
C ALA A 211 -19.66 -3.36 -0.39
N ASN A 212 -19.07 -4.54 -0.57
CA ASN A 212 -19.59 -5.78 0.00
C ASN A 212 -18.94 -6.04 1.35
N LEU A 213 -19.66 -5.77 2.44
CA LEU A 213 -19.26 -6.02 3.83
C LEU A 213 -19.96 -7.26 4.41
N SER A 214 -20.44 -8.17 3.56
CA SER A 214 -21.11 -9.39 4.05
C SER A 214 -20.21 -10.15 5.01
N SER A 215 -20.73 -10.57 6.16
CA SER A 215 -19.98 -11.29 7.21
C SER A 215 -18.71 -10.59 7.72
N ALA A 216 -18.53 -9.29 7.45
CA ALA A 216 -17.39 -8.54 7.94
C ALA A 216 -17.53 -8.25 9.44
N ASN A 217 -16.42 -8.30 10.17
CA ASN A 217 -16.38 -7.94 11.58
C ASN A 217 -16.04 -6.46 11.73
N LEU A 218 -17.00 -5.61 12.08
CA LEU A 218 -16.83 -4.18 12.37
C LEU A 218 -16.97 -3.89 13.88
N HIS A 219 -16.76 -4.88 14.75
CA HIS A 219 -16.85 -4.69 16.20
C HIS A 219 -15.95 -3.53 16.65
N ARG A 220 -16.53 -2.55 17.37
CA ARG A 220 -15.85 -1.31 17.81
C ARG A 220 -15.25 -0.44 16.71
N ALA A 221 -15.58 -0.68 15.45
CA ALA A 221 -15.10 0.17 14.35
C ALA A 221 -15.72 1.57 14.44
N ASN A 222 -14.96 2.59 14.05
CA ASN A 222 -15.44 3.97 14.02
C ASN A 222 -15.84 4.39 12.61
N LEU A 223 -17.14 4.37 12.31
CA LEU A 223 -17.69 4.77 11.02
C LEU A 223 -18.25 6.20 11.00
N TYR A 224 -17.88 7.06 11.95
CA TYR A 224 -18.38 8.45 11.98
C TYR A 224 -18.28 9.14 10.62
N LEU A 225 -19.39 9.68 10.10
CA LEU A 225 -19.50 10.32 8.76
C LEU A 225 -19.22 9.40 7.55
N ALA A 226 -19.06 8.09 7.72
CA ALA A 226 -18.84 7.18 6.60
C ALA A 226 -20.09 7.08 5.70
N SER A 227 -19.88 6.84 4.40
CA SER A 227 -20.96 6.57 3.45
C SER A 227 -21.10 5.08 3.20
N LEU A 228 -22.23 4.50 3.58
CA LEU A 228 -22.62 3.10 3.33
C LEU A 228 -23.75 3.00 2.30
N GLN A 229 -23.92 4.02 1.45
CA GLN A 229 -24.92 3.99 0.38
C GLN A 229 -24.70 2.77 -0.52
N ASP A 230 -25.74 2.00 -0.81
CA ASP A 230 -25.67 0.80 -1.65
C ASP A 230 -24.76 -0.33 -1.10
N ALA A 231 -24.19 -0.20 0.11
CA ALA A 231 -23.33 -1.24 0.69
C ALA A 231 -24.14 -2.47 1.12
N ILE A 232 -23.53 -3.64 1.02
CA ILE A 232 -24.14 -4.93 1.43
C ILE A 232 -23.60 -5.30 2.81
N LEU A 233 -24.48 -5.46 3.80
CA LEU A 233 -24.14 -5.68 5.21
C LEU A 233 -24.68 -7.01 5.76
N ASN A 234 -25.01 -7.97 4.89
CA ASN A 234 -25.58 -9.26 5.32
C ASN A 234 -24.66 -9.93 6.34
N ASP A 235 -25.17 -10.26 7.52
CA ASP A 235 -24.41 -10.91 8.61
C ASP A 235 -23.17 -10.12 9.10
N ALA A 236 -23.06 -8.82 8.80
CA ALA A 236 -21.98 -7.99 9.31
C ALA A 236 -22.13 -7.77 10.82
N ILE A 237 -21.03 -7.88 11.57
CA ILE A 237 -21.01 -7.67 13.02
C ILE A 237 -20.72 -6.19 13.28
N LEU A 238 -21.67 -5.47 13.88
CA LEU A 238 -21.57 -4.02 14.14
C LEU A 238 -21.58 -3.67 15.64
N ASP A 239 -21.35 -4.66 16.51
CA ASP A 239 -21.40 -4.50 17.96
C ASP A 239 -20.43 -3.40 18.41
N GLU A 240 -20.92 -2.45 19.20
CA GLU A 240 -20.15 -1.28 19.69
C GLU A 240 -19.55 -0.38 18.60
N ALA A 241 -19.94 -0.54 17.32
CA ALA A 241 -19.48 0.34 16.25
C ALA A 241 -20.06 1.75 16.40
N ASN A 242 -19.25 2.78 16.14
CA ASN A 242 -19.72 4.16 16.10
C ASN A 242 -20.36 4.46 14.73
N LEU A 243 -21.69 4.47 14.69
CA LEU A 243 -22.49 4.75 13.50
C LEU A 243 -23.04 6.18 13.42
N ARG A 244 -22.52 7.11 14.24
CA ARG A 244 -22.99 8.51 14.25
C ARG A 244 -22.79 9.15 12.88
N GLU A 245 -23.85 9.76 12.35
CA GLU A 245 -23.84 10.46 11.05
C GLU A 245 -23.41 9.59 9.86
N VAL A 246 -23.50 8.26 10.00
CA VAL A 246 -23.31 7.35 8.86
C VAL A 246 -24.43 7.57 7.86
N GLN A 247 -24.06 7.71 6.60
CA GLN A 247 -25.02 7.88 5.50
C GLN A 247 -25.44 6.51 4.97
N PHE A 248 -26.65 6.09 5.31
CA PHE A 248 -27.35 4.97 4.69
C PHE A 248 -28.20 5.46 3.51
N ARG A 249 -28.62 4.55 2.62
CA ARG A 249 -29.57 4.87 1.55
C ARG A 249 -30.94 5.19 2.16
N PHE A 250 -31.57 6.30 1.73
CA PHE A 250 -33.02 6.51 1.84
C PHE A 250 -33.67 6.17 0.49
#